data_AF-A0A9P1J4A6-F1
#
_entry.id   AF-A0A9P1J4A6-F1
#
_cell.length_a   1.000
_cell.length_b   1.000
_cell.length_c   1.000
_cell.angle_alpha   90.00
_cell.angle_beta   90.00
_cell.angle_gamma   90.00
#
_symmetry.space_group_name_H-M   'P 1'
#
loop_
_entity.id
_entity.type
_entity.pdbx_description
1 polymer ?
#
loop_
_entity_poly.entity_id
_entity_poly.type
_entity_poly.pdbx_seq_one_letter_code
_entity_poly.pdbx_strand_id
1 'polypeptide(L)'
;MVHLPYEILQEIFKYLEYHELRACTQVSQHWRYACIDDWVWKSYFEKYYLWFDDPLMVAESYFDEFCYFKDKIPKRLTSTIDDFEYPTKFCVFSNDGKYFLVTGENAHFCLYRNEPLEFLHERTVEKTLHWIDIRNASFSPSGQKILLNGEKYDGSGEVAIFSIDDKDEVHFVSRVPSNPVSFDACWYDEKHILVGEIHRFNFNSPLGSSISQIWLCSVERITSESLLIPIVRFLNKSGIVCMPLVTNRVSPRFRRIVQLSEQAKQEGKSLRDKVDELQLNANIDDGDVTELKQILDKEQECYHCYLKHILTEEEYGGKISCQCVCHCESQKLLIYVCEKYANRVCFKVIDQKLLTDALSMNRYGGEKRNNENEEREEEGEEEQEQESVENLMKQFDFQDYHIDFSGQIDFISLAPNQKTLYVSLENVDLNHENEQTGISHEIKIVDLEKMIIDPIGIRGRMKPLQRHYVTTNNNLIASFTSNKFHIWSKGHRGPTLSSIQTPSSIMCTALHPNTNTLLVTSGTKVDIYTP
;
A
#
# COMPACT_ATOMS: atom_id res chain seq x y z
N MET A 1 26.29 20.41 -48.43
CA MET A 1 26.24 20.14 -46.98
C MET A 1 25.74 21.38 -46.30
N VAL A 2 24.56 21.34 -45.68
CA VAL A 2 24.01 22.47 -44.93
C VAL A 2 24.71 22.48 -43.57
N HIS A 3 25.72 23.34 -43.40
CA HIS A 3 26.44 23.54 -42.15
C HIS A 3 25.64 24.49 -41.24
N LEU A 4 24.49 24.03 -40.74
CA LEU A 4 23.87 24.70 -39.62
C LEU A 4 24.69 24.40 -38.35
N PRO A 5 24.98 25.42 -37.52
CA PRO A 5 25.53 25.22 -36.19
C PRO A 5 24.70 24.24 -35.37
N TYR A 6 25.37 23.52 -34.48
CA TYR A 6 24.78 22.48 -33.66
C TYR A 6 23.61 23.01 -32.81
N GLU A 7 23.79 24.20 -32.23
CA GLU A 7 22.84 24.88 -31.36
C GLU A 7 21.57 25.30 -32.14
N ILE A 8 21.72 25.72 -33.40
CA ILE A 8 20.59 26.10 -34.25
C ILE A 8 19.79 24.85 -34.65
N LEU A 9 20.47 23.73 -34.93
CA LEU A 9 19.78 22.47 -35.20
C LEU A 9 18.97 22.01 -33.99
N GLN A 10 19.52 22.12 -32.77
CA GLN A 10 18.79 21.79 -31.54
C GLN A 10 17.53 22.64 -31.37
N GLU A 11 17.62 23.96 -31.58
CA GLU A 11 16.45 24.85 -31.48
C GLU A 11 15.39 24.54 -32.55
N ILE A 12 15.78 24.16 -33.77
CA ILE A 12 14.84 23.70 -34.79
C ILE A 12 14.18 22.37 -34.38
N PHE A 13 14.97 21.42 -33.88
CA PHE A 13 14.52 20.07 -33.54
C PHE A 13 13.53 20.04 -32.38
N LYS A 14 13.53 21.03 -31.48
CA LYS A 14 12.49 21.19 -30.44
C LYS A 14 11.07 21.34 -30.99
N TYR A 15 10.92 21.83 -32.21
CA TYR A 15 9.62 21.95 -32.90
C TYR A 15 9.23 20.70 -33.68
N LEU A 16 10.16 19.74 -33.77
CA LEU A 16 9.99 18.33 -34.13
C LEU A 16 8.64 17.74 -33.69
N GLU A 17 8.07 16.75 -34.36
CA GLU A 17 7.42 15.58 -33.72
C GLU A 17 8.39 14.39 -33.59
N TYR A 18 8.14 13.47 -32.64
CA TYR A 18 9.05 12.34 -32.37
C TYR A 18 9.42 11.55 -33.64
N HIS A 19 8.43 11.32 -34.49
CA HIS A 19 8.61 10.52 -35.70
C HIS A 19 9.50 11.24 -36.72
N GLU A 20 9.48 12.57 -36.71
CA GLU A 20 10.33 13.45 -37.53
C GLU A 20 11.74 13.50 -36.97
N LEU A 21 11.90 13.62 -35.65
CA LEU A 21 13.21 13.51 -34.98
C LEU A 21 13.89 12.18 -35.32
N ARG A 22 13.15 11.07 -35.30
CA ARG A 22 13.67 9.76 -35.70
C ARG A 22 14.16 9.76 -37.15
N ALA A 23 13.43 10.39 -38.08
CA ALA A 23 13.88 10.51 -39.46
C ALA A 23 15.16 11.36 -39.57
N CYS A 24 15.26 12.46 -38.81
CA CYS A 24 16.44 13.32 -38.78
C CYS A 24 17.71 12.59 -38.31
N THR A 25 17.59 11.62 -37.39
CA THR A 25 18.75 10.79 -36.96
C THR A 25 19.38 9.97 -38.09
N GLN A 26 18.65 9.74 -39.19
CA GLN A 26 19.11 8.95 -40.33
C GLN A 26 19.77 9.80 -41.42
N VAL A 27 19.75 11.13 -41.31
CA VAL A 27 20.25 12.05 -42.34
C VAL A 27 21.78 12.15 -42.32
N SER A 28 22.38 12.35 -41.14
CA SER A 28 23.83 12.43 -40.96
C SER A 28 24.24 12.21 -39.51
N GLN A 29 25.52 11.97 -39.24
CA GLN A 29 26.04 11.87 -37.87
C GLN A 29 25.85 13.17 -37.08
N HIS A 30 26.08 14.33 -37.71
CA HIS A 30 25.88 15.64 -37.08
C HIS A 30 24.43 15.85 -36.63
N TRP A 31 23.49 15.50 -37.50
CA TRP A 31 22.06 15.57 -37.17
C TRP A 31 21.67 14.56 -36.12
N ARG A 32 22.22 13.34 -36.17
CA ARG A 32 22.00 12.33 -35.14
C ARG A 32 22.43 12.83 -33.76
N TYR A 33 23.63 13.40 -33.62
CA TYR A 33 24.10 13.94 -32.35
C TYR A 33 23.24 15.10 -31.84
N ALA A 34 22.76 15.98 -32.72
CA ALA A 34 21.86 17.06 -32.32
C ALA A 34 20.46 16.54 -31.96
N CYS A 35 19.98 15.49 -32.63
CA CYS A 35 18.67 14.88 -32.38
C CYS A 35 18.61 14.07 -31.09
N ILE A 36 19.68 13.38 -30.68
CA ILE A 36 19.68 12.54 -29.46
C ILE A 36 20.10 13.29 -28.20
N ASP A 37 20.42 14.58 -28.33
CA ASP A 37 20.90 15.38 -27.22
C ASP A 37 19.81 15.63 -26.17
N ASP A 38 20.19 15.51 -24.90
CA ASP A 38 19.28 15.66 -23.76
C ASP A 38 18.60 17.03 -23.71
N TRP A 39 19.22 18.08 -24.23
CA TRP A 39 18.58 19.40 -24.29
C TRP A 39 17.30 19.41 -25.14
N VAL A 40 17.32 18.71 -26.28
CA VAL A 40 16.15 18.59 -27.17
C VAL A 40 15.10 17.70 -26.50
N TRP A 41 15.51 16.55 -25.97
CA TRP A 41 14.57 15.60 -25.35
C TRP A 41 13.98 16.12 -24.05
N LYS A 42 14.73 16.83 -23.21
CA LYS A 42 14.20 17.44 -21.99
C LYS A 42 13.06 18.41 -22.30
N SER A 43 13.22 19.32 -23.26
CA SER A 43 12.15 20.21 -23.70
C SER A 43 10.94 19.45 -24.25
N TYR A 44 11.20 18.32 -24.91
CA TYR A 44 10.16 17.42 -25.40
C TYR A 44 9.38 16.76 -24.28
N PHE A 45 10.09 16.24 -23.29
CA PHE A 45 9.52 15.65 -22.10
C PHE A 45 8.66 16.66 -21.36
N GLU A 46 9.17 17.87 -21.10
CA GLU A 46 8.44 18.99 -20.49
C GLU A 46 7.15 19.35 -21.23
N LYS A 47 7.10 19.15 -22.56
CA LYS A 47 5.89 19.37 -23.36
C LYS A 47 4.88 18.21 -23.26
N TYR A 48 5.36 16.97 -23.18
CA TYR A 48 4.51 15.77 -23.19
C TYR A 48 4.08 15.28 -21.80
N TYR A 49 4.86 15.57 -20.76
CA TYR A 49 4.54 15.23 -19.38
C TYR A 49 4.57 16.49 -18.52
N LEU A 50 3.60 16.62 -17.62
CA LEU A 50 3.29 17.88 -16.95
C LEU A 50 4.34 18.29 -15.90
N TRP A 51 5.08 17.33 -15.32
CA TRP A 51 6.08 17.62 -14.29
C TRP A 51 7.22 16.60 -14.23
N PHE A 52 8.46 17.10 -14.07
CA PHE A 52 9.71 16.36 -13.91
C PHE A 52 10.47 16.89 -12.70
N ASP A 53 10.02 16.54 -11.50
CA ASP A 53 10.82 16.86 -10.30
C ASP A 53 11.89 15.77 -10.03
N ASP A 54 11.75 14.59 -10.62
CA ASP A 54 12.72 13.51 -10.48
C ASP A 54 13.76 13.50 -11.62
N PRO A 55 15.03 13.15 -11.33
CA PRO A 55 16.02 12.83 -12.35
C PRO A 55 15.54 11.64 -13.20
N LEU A 56 16.24 11.37 -14.31
CA LEU A 56 15.98 10.19 -15.15
C LEU A 56 15.76 8.94 -14.28
N MET A 57 14.65 8.26 -14.48
CA MET A 57 14.15 7.21 -13.58
C MET A 57 14.63 5.81 -14.00
N VAL A 58 14.71 5.58 -15.32
CA VAL A 58 14.99 4.24 -15.87
C VAL A 58 16.22 4.23 -16.79
N ALA A 59 16.72 5.39 -17.21
CA ALA A 59 17.80 5.50 -18.18
C ALA A 59 18.84 6.58 -17.84
N GLU A 60 19.92 6.64 -18.61
CA GLU A 60 21.02 7.61 -18.45
C GLU A 60 20.87 8.87 -19.32
N SER A 61 19.93 8.86 -20.28
CA SER A 61 19.56 10.00 -21.11
C SER A 61 18.04 10.15 -21.21
N TYR A 62 17.54 11.35 -21.47
CA TYR A 62 16.12 11.59 -21.73
C TYR A 62 15.69 10.81 -22.98
N PHE A 63 16.51 10.77 -24.03
CA PHE A 63 16.19 10.00 -25.24
C PHE A 63 15.89 8.53 -24.92
N ASP A 64 16.76 7.89 -24.14
CA ASP A 64 16.62 6.48 -23.79
C ASP A 64 15.40 6.24 -22.90
N GLU A 65 15.12 7.18 -21.99
CA GLU A 65 13.92 7.14 -21.17
C GLU A 65 12.64 7.26 -22.01
N PHE A 66 12.66 8.10 -23.06
CA PHE A 66 11.50 8.25 -23.94
C PHE A 66 11.26 6.95 -24.70
N CYS A 67 12.33 6.37 -25.24
CA CYS A 67 12.29 5.09 -25.92
C CYS A 67 11.80 4.00 -24.99
N TYR A 68 12.26 3.98 -23.74
CA TYR A 68 11.81 3.03 -22.72
C TYR A 68 10.29 3.10 -22.55
N PHE A 69 9.73 4.26 -22.21
CA PHE A 69 8.27 4.34 -22.05
C PHE A 69 7.56 4.04 -23.36
N LYS A 70 8.03 4.52 -24.50
CA LYS A 70 7.37 4.25 -25.78
C LYS A 70 7.28 2.75 -26.11
N ASP A 71 8.38 2.02 -25.90
CA ASP A 71 8.55 0.62 -26.30
C ASP A 71 8.19 -0.37 -25.19
N LYS A 72 8.07 0.07 -23.92
CA LYS A 72 7.85 -0.78 -22.75
C LYS A 72 6.48 -0.63 -22.09
N ILE A 73 5.56 0.14 -22.67
CA ILE A 73 4.17 0.21 -22.18
C ILE A 73 3.36 -0.95 -22.76
N PRO A 74 2.60 -1.71 -21.95
CA PRO A 74 1.75 -2.78 -22.46
C PRO A 74 0.67 -2.23 -23.39
N LYS A 75 0.83 -2.47 -24.69
CA LYS A 75 -0.07 -1.99 -25.74
C LYS A 75 -0.52 -3.10 -26.69
N ARG A 76 0.21 -4.20 -26.77
CA ARG A 76 -0.06 -5.29 -27.70
C ARG A 76 -0.78 -6.43 -27.02
N LEU A 77 -2.04 -6.68 -27.40
CA LEU A 77 -2.72 -7.92 -27.03
C LEU A 77 -1.95 -9.10 -27.64
N THR A 78 -1.40 -9.96 -26.77
CA THR A 78 -0.47 -11.02 -27.18
C THR A 78 -1.11 -12.39 -27.07
N SER A 79 -1.95 -12.58 -26.06
CA SER A 79 -2.74 -13.79 -25.86
C SER A 79 -4.02 -13.47 -25.11
N THR A 80 -5.01 -14.34 -25.26
CA THR A 80 -6.26 -14.32 -24.52
C THR A 80 -6.49 -15.72 -23.97
N ILE A 81 -6.84 -15.81 -22.69
CA ILE A 81 -7.28 -17.02 -22.03
C ILE A 81 -8.81 -16.94 -21.94
N ASP A 82 -9.52 -17.83 -22.64
CA ASP A 82 -10.98 -17.80 -22.79
C ASP A 82 -11.65 -19.15 -22.48
N ASP A 83 -10.98 -19.98 -21.68
CA ASP A 83 -11.42 -21.31 -21.26
C ASP A 83 -12.28 -21.31 -19.98
N PHE A 84 -12.58 -20.14 -19.42
CA PHE A 84 -13.39 -20.03 -18.21
C PHE A 84 -14.88 -20.26 -18.52
N GLU A 85 -15.49 -21.22 -17.82
CA GLU A 85 -16.95 -21.48 -17.89
C GLU A 85 -17.76 -20.47 -17.06
N TYR A 86 -17.10 -19.53 -16.38
CA TYR A 86 -17.68 -18.58 -15.44
C TYR A 86 -17.07 -17.19 -15.60
N PRO A 87 -17.80 -16.12 -15.21
CA PRO A 87 -17.25 -14.77 -15.19
C PRO A 87 -16.07 -14.65 -14.24
N THR A 88 -14.96 -14.15 -14.76
CA THR A 88 -13.77 -13.75 -14.02
C THR A 88 -14.04 -12.49 -13.19
N LYS A 89 -13.42 -12.40 -12.01
CA LYS A 89 -13.59 -11.29 -11.06
C LYS A 89 -12.27 -10.58 -10.80
N PHE A 90 -11.27 -11.32 -10.31
CA PHE A 90 -10.02 -10.75 -9.83
C PHE A 90 -8.81 -11.46 -10.47
N CYS A 91 -7.71 -10.74 -10.64
CA CYS A 91 -6.44 -11.33 -11.02
C CYS A 91 -5.28 -10.66 -10.28
N VAL A 92 -4.22 -11.42 -10.01
CA VAL A 92 -3.02 -10.91 -9.33
C VAL A 92 -1.79 -11.74 -9.72
N PHE A 93 -0.64 -11.08 -9.84
CA PHE A 93 0.65 -11.75 -10.02
C PHE A 93 1.28 -12.10 -8.66
N SER A 94 2.08 -13.16 -8.62
CA SER A 94 3.06 -13.36 -7.54
C SER A 94 4.09 -12.23 -7.56
N ASN A 95 4.75 -11.98 -6.43
CA ASN A 95 5.70 -10.86 -6.30
C ASN A 95 6.92 -10.96 -7.22
N ASP A 96 7.32 -12.18 -7.60
CA ASP A 96 8.35 -12.43 -8.60
C ASP A 96 7.81 -12.42 -10.05
N GLY A 97 6.48 -12.51 -10.21
CA GLY A 97 5.78 -12.60 -11.48
C GLY A 97 5.81 -13.99 -12.12
N LYS A 98 6.32 -15.01 -11.42
CA LYS A 98 6.37 -16.40 -11.91
C LYS A 98 4.97 -16.98 -12.14
N TYR A 99 4.04 -16.65 -11.24
CA TYR A 99 2.66 -17.12 -11.28
C TYR A 99 1.69 -15.95 -11.38
N PHE A 100 0.50 -16.24 -11.88
CA PHE A 100 -0.66 -15.38 -11.65
C PHE A 100 -1.88 -16.21 -11.31
N LEU A 101 -2.75 -15.61 -10.51
CA LEU A 101 -4.01 -16.20 -10.07
C LEU A 101 -5.16 -15.43 -10.72
N VAL A 102 -6.20 -16.16 -11.12
CA VAL A 102 -7.48 -15.60 -11.57
C VAL A 102 -8.58 -16.19 -10.68
N THR A 103 -9.49 -15.35 -10.18
CA THR A 103 -10.69 -15.81 -9.48
C THR A 103 -11.93 -15.50 -10.30
N GLY A 104 -13.00 -16.25 -10.07
CA GLY A 104 -14.28 -16.09 -10.76
C GLY A 104 -15.48 -16.25 -9.84
N GLU A 105 -16.67 -16.16 -10.44
CA GLU A 105 -17.93 -16.47 -9.78
C GLU A 105 -17.96 -17.90 -9.19
N ASN A 106 -18.87 -18.15 -8.25
CA ASN A 106 -19.04 -19.43 -7.55
C ASN A 106 -17.76 -19.92 -6.84
N ALA A 107 -16.95 -18.97 -6.35
CA ALA A 107 -15.73 -19.22 -5.61
C ALA A 107 -14.72 -20.13 -6.37
N HIS A 108 -14.59 -19.92 -7.67
CA HIS A 108 -13.55 -20.55 -8.49
C HIS A 108 -12.24 -19.77 -8.45
N PHE A 109 -11.12 -20.50 -8.50
CA PHE A 109 -9.82 -19.92 -8.79
C PHE A 109 -9.00 -20.83 -9.73
N CYS A 110 -8.22 -20.18 -10.59
CA CYS A 110 -7.25 -20.80 -11.48
C CYS A 110 -5.85 -20.22 -11.22
N LEU A 111 -4.85 -21.08 -11.25
CA LEU A 111 -3.44 -20.73 -11.14
C LEU A 111 -2.73 -21.03 -12.46
N TYR A 112 -1.93 -20.08 -12.91
CA TYR A 112 -1.12 -20.19 -14.11
C TYR A 112 0.34 -19.85 -13.81
N ARG A 113 1.23 -20.50 -14.56
CA ARG A 113 2.61 -20.06 -14.75
C ARG A 113 2.62 -19.00 -15.85
N ASN A 114 3.34 -17.89 -15.63
CA ASN A 114 3.37 -16.78 -16.58
C ASN A 114 4.30 -17.06 -17.77
N GLU A 115 5.49 -17.60 -17.52
CA GLU A 115 6.52 -17.83 -18.55
C GLU A 115 7.19 -19.22 -18.41
N PRO A 116 6.99 -20.15 -19.39
CA PRO A 116 5.98 -20.08 -20.44
C PRO A 116 4.56 -20.05 -19.84
N LEU A 117 3.61 -19.49 -20.59
CA LEU A 117 2.21 -19.45 -20.17
C LEU A 117 1.65 -20.87 -20.11
N GLU A 118 1.33 -21.34 -18.90
CA GLU A 118 0.87 -22.70 -18.65
C GLU A 118 -0.21 -22.73 -17.56
N PHE A 119 -1.29 -23.46 -17.81
CA PHE A 119 -2.32 -23.74 -16.82
C PHE A 119 -1.80 -24.79 -15.82
N LEU A 120 -1.88 -24.48 -14.53
CA LEU A 120 -1.38 -25.36 -13.47
C LEU A 120 -2.51 -26.02 -12.68
N HIS A 121 -3.53 -25.24 -12.31
CA HIS A 121 -4.52 -25.71 -11.36
C HIS A 121 -5.83 -24.94 -11.46
N GLU A 122 -6.95 -25.64 -11.27
CA GLU A 122 -8.28 -25.06 -11.09
C GLU A 122 -8.97 -25.73 -9.90
N ARG A 123 -9.69 -24.94 -9.10
CA ARG A 123 -10.54 -25.47 -8.02
C ARG A 123 -11.68 -24.51 -7.69
N THR A 124 -12.84 -25.08 -7.36
CA THR A 124 -13.91 -24.36 -6.64
C THR A 124 -13.83 -24.67 -5.15
N VAL A 125 -13.89 -23.61 -4.33
CA VAL A 125 -13.96 -23.75 -2.87
C VAL A 125 -15.39 -23.73 -2.33
N GLU A 126 -16.39 -23.53 -3.18
CA GLU A 126 -17.82 -23.60 -2.79
C GLU A 126 -18.15 -24.94 -2.14
N LYS A 127 -17.79 -26.05 -2.79
CA LYS A 127 -18.12 -27.39 -2.30
C LYS A 127 -17.28 -27.84 -1.11
N THR A 128 -16.04 -27.38 -1.02
CA THR A 128 -15.08 -27.85 -0.01
C THR A 128 -15.09 -26.99 1.26
N LEU A 129 -15.35 -25.68 1.13
CA LEU A 129 -15.35 -24.72 2.24
C LEU A 129 -16.71 -24.04 2.48
N HIS A 130 -17.73 -24.32 1.65
CA HIS A 130 -19.05 -23.69 1.73
C HIS A 130 -19.02 -22.16 1.53
N TRP A 131 -18.16 -21.71 0.62
CA TRP A 131 -18.03 -20.30 0.25
C TRP A 131 -18.98 -19.94 -0.88
N ILE A 132 -19.60 -18.76 -0.80
CA ILE A 132 -20.39 -18.20 -1.90
C ILE A 132 -19.54 -17.40 -2.88
N ASP A 133 -18.44 -16.81 -2.39
CA ASP A 133 -17.58 -15.97 -3.22
C ASP A 133 -16.14 -15.93 -2.71
N ILE A 134 -15.20 -15.71 -3.63
CA ILE A 134 -13.84 -15.27 -3.31
C ILE A 134 -13.78 -13.77 -3.54
N ARG A 135 -13.57 -13.03 -2.46
CA ARG A 135 -13.61 -11.55 -2.45
C ARG A 135 -12.30 -10.94 -2.92
N ASN A 136 -11.19 -11.52 -2.49
CA ASN A 136 -9.84 -11.02 -2.78
C ASN A 136 -8.82 -12.17 -2.70
N ALA A 137 -7.67 -12.01 -3.34
CA ALA A 137 -6.58 -12.96 -3.28
C ALA A 137 -5.21 -12.28 -3.26
N SER A 138 -4.23 -12.90 -2.64
CA SER A 138 -2.85 -12.41 -2.65
C SER A 138 -1.84 -13.54 -2.50
N PHE A 139 -0.64 -13.35 -3.06
CA PHE A 139 0.48 -14.25 -2.84
C PHE A 139 1.25 -13.87 -1.57
N SER A 140 1.89 -14.86 -0.94
CA SER A 140 2.89 -14.62 0.11
C SER A 140 4.05 -13.80 -0.43
N PRO A 141 4.87 -13.18 0.45
CA PRO A 141 5.99 -12.37 -0.02
C PRO A 141 6.94 -13.12 -0.99
N SER A 142 7.10 -14.42 -0.81
CA SER A 142 7.88 -15.36 -1.64
C SER A 142 7.19 -15.82 -2.92
N GLY A 143 5.87 -15.62 -3.06
CA GLY A 143 5.09 -16.14 -4.18
C GLY A 143 4.70 -17.62 -4.09
N GLN A 144 5.11 -18.34 -3.04
CA GLN A 144 4.89 -19.79 -2.90
C GLN A 144 3.59 -20.18 -2.19
N LYS A 145 2.89 -19.21 -1.59
CA LYS A 145 1.58 -19.46 -0.97
C LYS A 145 0.56 -18.47 -1.49
N ILE A 146 -0.69 -18.90 -1.53
CA ILE A 146 -1.86 -18.13 -1.95
C ILE A 146 -2.77 -17.98 -0.74
N LEU A 147 -3.18 -16.75 -0.47
CA LEU A 147 -4.22 -16.39 0.49
C LEU A 147 -5.48 -16.01 -0.28
N LEU A 148 -6.59 -16.68 -0.01
CA LEU A 148 -7.91 -16.33 -0.52
C LEU A 148 -8.76 -15.78 0.64
N ASN A 149 -9.39 -14.63 0.44
CA ASN A 149 -10.42 -14.09 1.32
C ASN A 149 -11.80 -14.48 0.77
N GLY A 150 -12.62 -15.12 1.60
CA GLY A 150 -13.90 -15.68 1.20
C GLY A 150 -15.07 -15.24 2.05
N GLU A 151 -16.26 -15.36 1.49
CA GLU A 151 -17.54 -15.21 2.17
C GLU A 151 -18.29 -16.55 2.17
N LYS A 152 -18.85 -16.92 3.31
CA LYS A 152 -19.64 -18.14 3.49
C LYS A 152 -21.15 -17.86 3.37
N TYR A 153 -21.95 -18.91 3.19
CA TYR A 153 -23.42 -18.79 3.08
C TYR A 153 -24.09 -18.15 4.31
N ASP A 154 -23.46 -18.22 5.49
CA ASP A 154 -23.95 -17.59 6.72
C ASP A 154 -23.56 -16.10 6.84
N GLY A 155 -22.89 -15.54 5.82
CA GLY A 155 -22.38 -14.17 5.80
C GLY A 155 -21.10 -13.97 6.63
N SER A 156 -20.50 -15.04 7.16
CA SER A 156 -19.21 -14.96 7.83
C SER A 156 -18.05 -14.98 6.84
N GLY A 157 -16.95 -14.33 7.20
CA GLY A 157 -15.71 -14.32 6.43
C GLY A 157 -14.76 -15.42 6.89
N GLU A 158 -14.03 -15.98 5.93
CA GLU A 158 -13.00 -17.00 6.16
C GLU A 158 -11.83 -16.77 5.21
N VAL A 159 -10.65 -17.17 5.65
CA VAL A 159 -9.42 -17.15 4.87
C VAL A 159 -9.01 -18.57 4.59
N ALA A 160 -8.60 -18.87 3.35
CA ALA A 160 -8.04 -20.16 2.97
C ALA A 160 -6.65 -19.97 2.39
N ILE A 161 -5.71 -20.84 2.79
CA ILE A 161 -4.32 -20.77 2.40
C ILE A 161 -3.94 -22.02 1.62
N PHE A 162 -3.29 -21.81 0.48
CA PHE A 162 -2.76 -22.84 -0.38
C PHE A 162 -1.25 -22.65 -0.57
N SER A 163 -0.51 -23.73 -0.72
CA SER A 163 0.92 -23.72 -1.06
C SER A 163 1.14 -24.27 -2.46
N ILE A 164 2.11 -23.70 -3.17
CA ILE A 164 2.61 -24.17 -4.45
C ILE A 164 3.96 -24.83 -4.17
N ASP A 165 4.09 -26.11 -4.50
CA ASP A 165 5.35 -26.82 -4.32
C ASP A 165 6.33 -26.62 -5.49
N ASP A 166 7.53 -27.20 -5.38
CA ASP A 166 8.57 -27.09 -6.42
C ASP A 166 8.17 -27.73 -7.76
N LYS A 167 7.10 -28.53 -7.79
CA LYS A 167 6.52 -29.16 -8.99
C LYS A 167 5.29 -28.41 -9.51
N ASP A 168 5.04 -27.21 -8.98
CA ASP A 168 3.86 -26.38 -9.25
C ASP A 168 2.52 -27.00 -8.83
N GLU A 169 2.51 -28.00 -7.94
CA GLU A 169 1.27 -28.57 -7.43
C GLU A 169 0.70 -27.71 -6.29
N VAL A 170 -0.63 -27.54 -6.29
CA VAL A 170 -1.36 -26.69 -5.33
C VAL A 170 -1.96 -27.53 -4.20
N HIS A 171 -1.43 -27.34 -3.00
CA HIS A 171 -1.85 -28.04 -1.79
C HIS A 171 -2.62 -27.12 -0.84
N PHE A 172 -3.69 -27.62 -0.23
CA PHE A 172 -4.40 -26.87 0.82
C PHE A 172 -3.58 -26.92 2.12
N VAL A 173 -3.38 -25.78 2.76
CA VAL A 173 -2.56 -25.65 3.98
C VAL A 173 -3.45 -25.48 5.20
N SER A 174 -4.25 -24.42 5.23
CA SER A 174 -5.05 -24.07 6.40
C SER A 174 -6.21 -23.15 6.05
N ARG A 175 -7.14 -23.00 7.00
CA ARG A 175 -8.23 -22.03 6.94
C ARG A 175 -8.38 -21.35 8.29
N VAL A 176 -8.77 -20.07 8.29
CA VAL A 176 -8.86 -19.24 9.49
C VAL A 176 -10.11 -18.35 9.40
N PRO A 177 -10.98 -18.30 10.42
CA PRO A 177 -12.07 -17.33 10.45
C PRO A 177 -11.54 -15.89 10.40
N SER A 178 -12.22 -15.01 9.65
CA SER A 178 -11.92 -13.57 9.61
C SER A 178 -13.22 -12.80 9.46
N ASN A 179 -13.68 -12.19 10.55
CA ASN A 179 -14.99 -11.54 10.61
C ASN A 179 -14.83 -10.07 11.03
N PRO A 180 -15.38 -9.11 10.29
CA PRO A 180 -16.37 -9.24 9.24
C PRO A 180 -15.73 -9.53 7.88
N VAL A 181 -16.54 -9.95 6.90
CA VAL A 181 -16.14 -10.20 5.49
C VAL A 181 -15.45 -8.99 4.85
N SER A 182 -15.73 -7.78 5.34
CA SER A 182 -15.10 -6.53 4.89
C SER A 182 -13.67 -6.31 5.41
N PHE A 183 -13.17 -7.17 6.29
CA PHE A 183 -11.76 -7.22 6.65
C PHE A 183 -11.02 -8.17 5.69
N ASP A 184 -10.38 -7.59 4.68
CA ASP A 184 -9.53 -8.35 3.74
C ASP A 184 -8.23 -8.77 4.45
N ALA A 185 -8.14 -10.01 4.92
CA ALA A 185 -6.93 -10.52 5.56
C ALA A 185 -5.71 -10.37 4.63
N CYS A 186 -4.55 -10.08 5.22
CA CYS A 186 -3.33 -9.82 4.49
C CYS A 186 -2.12 -10.55 5.11
N TRP A 187 -1.06 -10.70 4.32
CA TRP A 187 0.20 -11.28 4.79
C TRP A 187 0.91 -10.33 5.75
N TYR A 188 1.30 -10.85 6.91
CA TYR A 188 2.23 -10.15 7.79
C TYR A 188 3.68 -10.50 7.41
N ASP A 189 3.97 -11.79 7.22
CA ASP A 189 5.23 -12.33 6.71
C ASP A 189 4.99 -13.71 6.04
N GLU A 190 6.04 -14.47 5.73
CA GLU A 190 5.91 -15.81 5.12
C GLU A 190 5.13 -16.85 5.93
N LYS A 191 5.07 -16.65 7.25
CA LYS A 191 4.57 -17.62 8.23
C LYS A 191 3.32 -17.13 8.94
N HIS A 192 3.00 -15.85 8.83
CA HIS A 192 1.91 -15.22 9.55
C HIS A 192 1.04 -14.33 8.65
N ILE A 193 -0.25 -14.32 8.96
CA ILE A 193 -1.26 -13.46 8.35
C ILE A 193 -1.95 -12.62 9.42
N LEU A 194 -2.53 -11.49 9.02
CA LEU A 194 -3.42 -10.69 9.85
C LEU A 194 -4.86 -11.03 9.52
N VAL A 195 -5.65 -11.41 10.52
CA VAL A 195 -7.09 -11.66 10.41
C VAL A 195 -7.88 -10.75 11.34
N GLY A 196 -9.11 -10.43 10.96
CA GLY A 196 -9.97 -9.49 11.67
C GLY A 196 -11.01 -10.19 12.51
N GLU A 197 -11.35 -9.57 13.64
CA GLU A 197 -12.54 -9.88 14.43
C GLU A 197 -13.27 -8.61 14.81
N ILE A 198 -14.61 -8.63 14.80
CA ILE A 198 -15.42 -7.51 15.28
C ILE A 198 -16.35 -7.93 16.42
N HIS A 199 -16.25 -7.19 17.51
CA HIS A 199 -17.16 -7.30 18.65
C HIS A 199 -18.08 -6.08 18.66
N ARG A 200 -19.36 -6.29 18.35
CA ARG A 200 -20.37 -5.21 18.39
C ARG A 200 -21.03 -5.17 19.76
N PHE A 201 -21.25 -3.97 20.29
CA PHE A 201 -22.00 -3.73 21.53
C PHE A 201 -22.94 -2.54 21.34
N ASN A 202 -23.73 -2.21 22.37
CA ASN A 202 -24.88 -1.31 22.26
C ASN A 202 -24.54 0.03 21.56
N PHE A 203 -25.26 0.34 20.46
CA PHE A 203 -25.08 1.54 19.64
C PHE A 203 -25.28 2.86 20.38
N ASN A 204 -25.93 2.83 21.56
CA ASN A 204 -26.18 4.01 22.37
C ASN A 204 -25.03 4.35 23.34
N SER A 205 -23.93 3.59 23.33
CA SER A 205 -22.77 3.90 24.18
C SER A 205 -22.07 5.18 23.70
N PRO A 206 -21.78 6.14 24.60
CA PRO A 206 -21.04 7.36 24.25
C PRO A 206 -19.58 7.09 23.88
N LEU A 207 -19.03 5.91 24.26
CA LEU A 207 -17.63 5.55 24.06
C LEU A 207 -17.37 4.92 22.68
N GLY A 208 -18.28 4.08 22.21
CA GLY A 208 -18.15 3.39 20.92
C GLY A 208 -19.29 2.41 20.64
N SER A 209 -19.33 1.83 19.45
CA SER A 209 -20.35 0.86 19.02
C SER A 209 -19.78 -0.52 18.71
N SER A 210 -18.46 -0.63 18.48
CA SER A 210 -17.80 -1.89 18.21
C SER A 210 -16.30 -1.83 18.52
N ILE A 211 -15.67 -3.00 18.62
CA ILE A 211 -14.22 -3.17 18.72
C ILE A 211 -13.75 -3.97 17.51
N SER A 212 -12.81 -3.42 16.75
CA SER A 212 -12.08 -4.15 15.72
C SER A 212 -10.79 -4.69 16.31
N GLN A 213 -10.68 -6.00 16.36
CA GLN A 213 -9.50 -6.71 16.86
C GLN A 213 -8.74 -7.34 15.69
N ILE A 214 -7.44 -7.11 15.64
CA ILE A 214 -6.57 -7.69 14.62
C ILE A 214 -5.68 -8.74 15.28
N TRP A 215 -5.73 -9.94 14.70
CA TRP A 215 -5.02 -11.10 15.18
C TRP A 215 -3.87 -11.46 14.24
N LEU A 216 -2.72 -11.82 14.80
CA LEU A 216 -1.68 -12.53 14.09
C LEU A 216 -2.01 -14.02 14.11
N CYS A 217 -2.05 -14.64 12.95
CA CYS A 217 -2.30 -16.07 12.82
C CYS A 217 -1.14 -16.76 12.11
N SER A 218 -0.67 -17.88 12.64
CA SER A 218 0.34 -18.70 11.98
C SER A 218 -0.26 -19.58 10.88
N VAL A 219 0.42 -19.67 9.74
CA VAL A 219 -0.04 -20.35 8.52
C VAL A 219 0.14 -21.87 8.59
N GLU A 220 1.22 -22.34 9.20
CA GLU A 220 1.74 -23.72 9.07
C GLU A 220 1.39 -24.66 10.24
N ARG A 221 0.60 -24.24 11.23
CA ARG A 221 0.27 -25.12 12.38
C ARG A 221 -0.97 -25.98 12.10
N ILE A 222 -0.70 -27.28 12.00
CA ILE A 222 -1.54 -28.41 11.54
C ILE A 222 -2.50 -28.99 12.62
N THR A 223 -2.81 -28.26 13.69
CA THR A 223 -3.77 -28.74 14.72
C THR A 223 -4.82 -27.68 15.00
N SER A 224 -5.99 -28.10 15.50
CA SER A 224 -7.27 -27.38 15.65
C SER A 224 -7.25 -26.01 16.34
N GLU A 225 -6.09 -25.47 16.69
CA GLU A 225 -5.87 -24.14 17.24
C GLU A 225 -4.70 -23.49 16.51
N SER A 226 -4.98 -22.82 15.39
CA SER A 226 -4.05 -21.82 14.87
C SER A 226 -3.79 -20.82 15.99
N LEU A 227 -2.51 -20.55 16.30
CA LEU A 227 -2.17 -19.61 17.35
C LEU A 227 -2.62 -18.21 16.91
N LEU A 228 -3.72 -17.74 17.49
CA LEU A 228 -4.26 -16.39 17.30
C LEU A 228 -3.71 -15.50 18.41
N ILE A 229 -2.88 -14.53 18.04
CA ILE A 229 -2.27 -13.58 18.96
C ILE A 229 -2.91 -12.20 18.72
N PRO A 230 -3.57 -11.60 19.73
CA PRO A 230 -4.22 -10.31 19.55
C PRO A 230 -3.15 -9.21 19.51
N ILE A 231 -2.90 -8.62 18.34
CA ILE A 231 -1.89 -7.58 18.20
C ILE A 231 -2.47 -6.22 18.59
N VAL A 232 -3.59 -5.82 17.97
CA VAL A 232 -4.21 -4.51 18.21
C VAL A 232 -5.73 -4.59 18.39
N ARG A 233 -6.30 -3.67 19.18
CA ARG A 233 -7.74 -3.49 19.40
C ARG A 233 -8.15 -2.04 19.22
N PHE A 234 -8.94 -1.74 18.20
CA PHE A 234 -9.45 -0.40 17.96
C PHE A 234 -10.89 -0.27 18.45
N LEU A 235 -11.14 0.74 19.27
CA LEU A 235 -12.49 1.13 19.67
C LEU A 235 -13.12 1.99 18.57
N ASN A 236 -14.20 1.50 17.96
CA ASN A 236 -14.88 2.18 16.87
C ASN A 236 -16.09 2.95 17.39
N LYS A 237 -16.15 4.27 17.11
CA LYS A 237 -17.35 5.10 17.33
C LYS A 237 -18.44 4.85 16.29
N SER A 238 -18.11 4.22 15.16
CA SER A 238 -18.95 3.42 14.25
C SER A 238 -18.06 2.89 13.12
N GLY A 239 -18.57 1.97 12.30
CA GLY A 239 -17.79 1.29 11.27
C GLY A 239 -16.81 0.26 11.85
N ILE A 240 -15.85 -0.14 11.02
CA ILE A 240 -14.87 -1.19 11.29
C ILE A 240 -13.51 -0.83 10.68
N VAL A 241 -12.45 -1.53 11.09
CA VAL A 241 -11.21 -1.58 10.31
C VAL A 241 -11.39 -2.45 9.06
N CYS A 242 -10.98 -1.96 7.89
CA CYS A 242 -11.00 -2.67 6.62
C CYS A 242 -9.70 -2.43 5.83
N MET A 243 -9.47 -3.28 4.82
CA MET A 243 -8.33 -3.21 3.88
C MET A 243 -6.96 -3.05 4.57
N PRO A 244 -6.59 -3.91 5.54
CA PRO A 244 -5.27 -3.86 6.14
C PRO A 244 -4.18 -4.17 5.10
N LEU A 245 -3.10 -3.41 5.12
CA LEU A 245 -1.86 -3.67 4.42
C LEU A 245 -0.69 -3.59 5.42
N VAL A 246 0.35 -4.39 5.17
CA VAL A 246 1.57 -4.37 5.97
C VAL A 246 2.75 -4.03 5.09
N THR A 247 3.57 -3.07 5.52
CA THR A 247 4.88 -2.80 4.93
C THR A 247 5.98 -3.04 5.95
N ASN A 248 7.10 -3.57 5.48
CA ASN A 248 8.32 -3.75 6.28
C ASN A 248 9.11 -2.43 6.41
N ARG A 249 8.63 -1.35 5.80
CA ARG A 249 9.28 -0.04 5.82
C ARG A 249 8.50 0.92 6.70
N VAL A 250 9.17 1.44 7.72
CA VAL A 250 8.71 2.57 8.53
C VAL A 250 9.70 3.71 8.30
N SER A 251 9.21 4.88 7.91
CA SER A 251 10.04 6.08 7.79
C SER A 251 10.79 6.35 9.10
N PRO A 252 12.11 6.64 9.08
CA PRO A 252 12.86 7.02 10.27
C PRO A 252 12.23 8.22 10.99
N ARG A 253 11.85 9.24 10.21
CA ARG A 253 11.15 10.43 10.71
C ARG A 253 9.84 10.06 11.39
N PHE A 254 9.02 9.23 10.74
CA PHE A 254 7.74 8.83 11.29
C PHE A 254 7.91 8.05 12.60
N ARG A 255 8.83 7.07 12.60
CA ARG A 255 9.21 6.30 13.79
C ARG A 255 9.60 7.23 14.95
N ARG A 256 10.42 8.24 14.67
CA ARG A 256 10.87 9.18 15.71
C ARG A 256 9.72 10.01 16.27
N ILE A 257 8.82 10.49 15.43
CA ILE A 257 7.62 11.22 15.87
C ILE A 257 6.75 10.34 16.78
N VAL A 258 6.55 9.07 16.43
CA VAL A 258 5.80 8.12 17.27
C VAL A 258 6.49 7.93 18.63
N GLN A 259 7.80 7.74 18.66
CA GLN A 259 8.56 7.64 19.92
C GLN A 259 8.46 8.89 20.78
N LEU A 260 8.53 10.08 20.18
CA LEU A 260 8.38 11.34 20.91
C LEU A 260 6.98 11.51 21.47
N SER A 261 5.95 11.07 20.74
CA SER A 261 4.57 11.05 21.21
C SER A 261 4.40 10.14 22.43
N GLU A 262 5.02 8.96 22.41
CA GLU A 262 5.02 8.05 23.56
C GLU A 262 5.74 8.64 24.78
N GLN A 263 6.90 9.28 24.56
CA GLN A 263 7.64 9.97 25.62
C GLN A 263 6.85 11.13 26.21
N ALA A 264 6.25 11.96 25.35
CA ALA A 264 5.39 13.06 25.76
C ALA A 264 4.28 12.56 26.67
N LYS A 265 3.61 11.46 26.28
CA LYS A 265 2.56 10.82 27.10
C LYS A 265 3.07 10.31 28.45
N GLN A 266 4.27 9.71 28.50
CA GLN A 266 4.88 9.22 29.75
C GLN A 266 5.26 10.36 30.69
N GLU A 267 5.65 11.51 30.15
CA GLU A 267 6.06 12.70 30.91
C GLU A 267 4.90 13.68 31.20
N GLY A 268 3.68 13.39 30.73
CA GLY A 268 2.55 14.31 30.86
C GLY A 268 2.71 15.60 30.05
N LYS A 269 3.50 15.57 28.97
CA LYS A 269 3.77 16.69 28.07
C LYS A 269 3.02 16.53 26.74
N SER A 270 2.90 17.62 26.00
CA SER A 270 2.43 17.57 24.61
C SER A 270 3.57 17.16 23.67
N LEU A 271 3.22 16.64 22.49
CA LEU A 271 4.20 16.38 21.42
C LEU A 271 4.93 17.66 21.02
N ARG A 272 4.25 18.82 21.09
CA ARG A 272 4.83 20.13 20.77
C ARG A 272 5.96 20.47 21.74
N ASP A 273 5.73 20.29 23.05
CA ASP A 273 6.77 20.54 24.07
C ASP A 273 8.01 19.68 23.82
N LYS A 274 7.82 18.43 23.37
CA LYS A 274 8.94 17.54 23.01
C LYS A 274 9.68 17.95 21.75
N VAL A 275 8.98 18.52 20.77
CA VAL A 275 9.60 19.08 19.57
C VAL A 275 10.39 20.34 19.91
N ASP A 276 9.85 21.20 20.76
CA ASP A 276 10.50 22.43 21.21
C ASP A 276 11.77 22.11 22.05
N GLU A 277 11.70 21.09 22.92
CA GLU A 277 12.88 20.55 23.65
C GLU A 277 13.98 20.07 22.69
N LEU A 278 13.61 19.38 21.61
CA LEU A 278 14.55 18.91 20.61
C LEU A 278 15.20 20.07 19.84
N GLN A 279 14.41 21.07 19.44
CA GLN A 279 14.94 22.26 18.76
C GLN A 279 15.94 23.00 19.64
N LEU A 280 15.61 23.17 20.93
CA LEU A 280 16.48 23.83 21.89
C LEU A 280 17.79 23.05 22.12
N ASN A 281 17.70 21.72 22.26
CA ASN A 281 18.88 20.87 22.42
C ASN A 281 19.77 20.83 21.17
N ALA A 282 19.17 20.91 19.98
CA ALA A 282 19.87 20.94 18.71
C ALA A 282 20.37 22.34 18.32
N ASN A 283 20.06 23.37 19.13
CA ASN A 283 20.40 24.77 18.88
C ASN A 283 19.88 25.28 17.52
N ILE A 284 18.69 24.82 17.12
CA ILE A 284 18.02 25.22 15.88
C ILE A 284 17.20 26.50 16.13
N ASP A 285 17.33 27.49 15.26
CA ASP A 285 16.53 28.72 15.31
C ASP A 285 15.03 28.43 15.10
N ASP A 286 14.18 29.15 15.84
CA ASP A 286 12.72 29.03 15.76
C ASP A 286 12.23 29.41 14.35
N GLY A 287 11.93 28.39 13.55
CA GLY A 287 11.50 28.53 12.15
C GLY A 287 12.25 27.65 11.14
N ASP A 288 13.42 27.09 11.46
CA ASP A 288 14.11 26.18 10.54
C ASP A 288 13.58 24.74 10.63
N VAL A 289 12.40 24.55 10.03
CA VAL A 289 11.75 23.24 9.88
C VAL A 289 12.60 22.26 9.06
N THR A 290 13.54 22.76 8.25
CA THR A 290 14.37 21.92 7.37
C THR A 290 15.47 21.22 8.16
N GLU A 291 16.14 21.95 9.04
CA GLU A 291 17.17 21.38 9.92
C GLU A 291 16.57 20.37 10.90
N LEU A 292 15.40 20.69 11.49
CA LEU A 292 14.67 19.74 12.34
C LEU A 292 14.30 18.46 11.59
N LYS A 293 13.80 18.58 10.34
CA LYS A 293 13.53 17.41 9.48
C LYS A 293 14.78 16.58 9.25
N GLN A 294 15.92 17.21 8.99
CA GLN A 294 17.18 16.49 8.81
C GLN A 294 17.63 15.75 10.06
N ILE A 295 17.41 16.30 11.26
CA ILE A 295 17.70 15.60 12.51
C ILE A 295 16.82 14.36 12.65
N LEU A 296 15.50 14.53 12.45
CA LEU A 296 14.55 13.41 12.50
C LEU A 296 14.81 12.36 11.41
N ASP A 297 15.39 12.74 10.28
CA ASP A 297 15.78 11.85 9.18
C ASP A 297 17.12 11.13 9.43
N LYS A 298 18.07 11.82 10.08
CA LYS A 298 19.42 11.30 10.42
C LYS A 298 19.36 10.30 11.58
N GLU A 299 18.39 10.43 12.48
CA GLU A 299 18.17 9.50 13.58
C GLU A 299 17.55 8.18 13.07
N GLN A 300 18.39 7.35 12.44
CA GLN A 300 18.08 5.93 12.21
C GLN A 300 18.15 5.07 13.48
N GLU A 301 18.61 5.68 14.57
CA GLU A 301 18.97 5.01 15.82
C GLU A 301 17.95 5.34 16.91
N CYS A 302 17.78 4.46 17.90
CA CYS A 302 16.99 4.85 19.07
C CYS A 302 17.76 5.91 19.90
N TYR A 303 17.04 6.70 20.68
CA TYR A 303 17.61 7.75 21.53
C TYR A 303 18.77 7.27 22.42
N HIS A 304 18.72 6.02 22.90
CA HIS A 304 19.78 5.42 23.71
C HIS A 304 21.08 5.17 22.91
N CYS A 305 20.97 4.87 21.62
CA CYS A 305 22.12 4.68 20.72
C CYS A 305 22.67 6.01 20.22
N TYR A 306 21.78 6.95 19.89
CA TYR A 306 22.13 8.33 19.59
C TYR A 306 23.01 8.95 20.70
N LEU A 307 22.58 8.84 21.97
CA LEU A 307 23.38 9.32 23.11
C LEU A 307 24.72 8.60 23.23
N LYS A 308 24.77 7.28 23.00
CA LYS A 308 26.03 6.52 23.03
C LYS A 308 27.00 6.94 21.94
N HIS A 309 26.50 7.18 20.73
CA HIS A 309 27.33 7.59 19.59
C HIS A 309 27.79 9.03 19.72
N ILE A 310 26.96 9.96 20.20
CA ILE A 310 27.40 11.33 20.48
C ILE A 310 28.50 11.37 21.54
N LEU A 311 28.31 10.64 22.64
CA LEU A 311 29.31 10.57 23.71
C LEU A 311 30.62 9.91 23.28
N THR A 312 30.64 9.15 22.18
CA THR A 312 31.85 8.44 21.70
C THR A 312 32.45 9.03 20.42
N GLU A 313 31.70 9.79 19.61
CA GLU A 313 32.23 10.56 18.49
C GLU A 313 33.18 11.67 18.97
N GLU A 314 32.92 12.26 20.15
CA GLU A 314 33.81 13.23 20.78
C GLU A 314 35.14 12.61 21.26
N GLU A 315 35.20 11.29 21.51
CA GLU A 315 36.38 10.64 22.10
C GLU A 315 37.22 9.81 21.11
N TYR A 316 36.65 9.19 20.06
CA TYR A 316 37.39 8.19 19.25
C TYR A 316 37.22 8.23 17.72
N GLY A 317 36.49 9.20 17.16
CA GLY A 317 36.52 9.49 15.71
C GLY A 317 36.19 8.31 14.77
N GLY A 318 35.38 7.35 15.22
CA GLY A 318 34.98 6.18 14.41
C GLY A 318 33.53 5.78 14.64
N LYS A 319 32.81 5.51 13.55
CA LYS A 319 31.43 4.97 13.56
C LYS A 319 31.43 3.56 14.17
N ILE A 320 30.88 3.40 15.37
CA ILE A 320 30.69 2.09 15.99
C ILE A 320 29.47 1.41 15.33
N SER A 321 29.62 0.16 14.89
CA SER A 321 28.49 -0.65 14.44
C SER A 321 27.65 -1.09 15.66
N CYS A 322 26.47 -0.51 15.85
CA CYS A 322 25.53 -0.95 16.89
C CYS A 322 24.84 -2.25 16.49
N GLN A 323 24.84 -3.25 17.38
CA GLN A 323 24.06 -4.50 17.25
C GLN A 323 22.72 -4.44 18.01
N CYS A 324 22.21 -3.24 18.23
CA CYS A 324 20.95 -3.01 18.92
C CYS A 324 19.76 -3.31 18.00
N VAL A 325 18.67 -3.85 18.57
CA VAL A 325 17.50 -4.29 17.79
C VAL A 325 16.79 -3.14 17.06
N CYS A 326 17.04 -1.89 17.43
CA CYS A 326 16.55 -0.72 16.71
C CYS A 326 17.17 -0.53 15.30
N HIS A 327 18.30 -1.21 14.99
CA HIS A 327 18.90 -1.25 13.65
C HIS A 327 18.43 -2.48 12.85
N CYS A 328 17.76 -3.43 13.50
CA CYS A 328 17.11 -4.54 12.81
C CYS A 328 15.78 -4.04 12.25
N GLU A 329 15.49 -4.37 10.99
CA GLU A 329 14.25 -4.12 10.25
C GLU A 329 13.03 -4.84 10.88
N SER A 330 12.79 -4.75 12.19
CA SER A 330 11.77 -5.53 12.89
C SER A 330 10.45 -4.79 13.06
N GLN A 331 10.40 -3.49 12.76
CA GLN A 331 9.15 -2.73 12.83
C GLN A 331 8.41 -2.83 11.50
N LYS A 332 7.10 -3.07 11.59
CA LYS A 332 6.20 -3.03 10.44
C LYS A 332 5.22 -1.89 10.58
N LEU A 333 4.78 -1.34 9.46
CA LEU A 333 3.70 -0.36 9.45
C LEU A 333 2.42 -1.07 8.99
N LEU A 334 1.42 -1.07 9.87
CA LEU A 334 0.05 -1.42 9.54
C LEU A 334 -0.62 -0.18 8.95
N ILE A 335 -1.16 -0.34 7.74
CA ILE A 335 -1.93 0.66 7.01
C ILE A 335 -3.35 0.12 6.88
N TYR A 336 -4.37 0.91 7.18
CA TYR A 336 -5.76 0.45 7.10
C TYR A 336 -6.73 1.60 6.88
N VAL A 337 -7.96 1.26 6.45
CA VAL A 337 -9.07 2.20 6.31
C VAL A 337 -10.10 1.92 7.41
N CYS A 338 -10.80 2.96 7.87
CA CYS A 338 -11.93 2.81 8.78
C CYS A 338 -13.24 3.08 8.05
N GLU A 339 -14.18 2.15 8.04
CA GLU A 339 -15.43 2.24 7.24
C GLU A 339 -16.29 3.49 7.55
N LYS A 340 -16.34 3.95 8.81
CA LYS A 340 -17.04 5.20 9.17
C LYS A 340 -16.37 6.44 8.58
N TYR A 341 -15.05 6.44 8.55
CA TYR A 341 -14.23 7.49 7.99
C TYR A 341 -13.63 6.94 6.71
N ALA A 342 -14.51 6.52 5.79
CA ALA A 342 -14.07 5.90 4.54
C ALA A 342 -13.16 6.86 3.75
N ASN A 343 -13.05 8.12 4.13
CA ASN A 343 -12.10 9.10 3.59
C ASN A 343 -10.74 9.14 4.31
N ARG A 344 -10.43 8.21 5.23
CA ARG A 344 -9.22 8.23 6.05
C ARG A 344 -8.38 6.97 5.91
N VAL A 345 -7.08 7.16 5.65
CA VAL A 345 -6.07 6.10 5.81
C VAL A 345 -5.39 6.27 7.17
N CYS A 346 -5.37 5.22 7.97
CA CYS A 346 -4.76 5.17 9.29
C CYS A 346 -3.46 4.37 9.25
N PHE A 347 -2.53 4.74 10.13
CA PHE A 347 -1.19 4.17 10.23
C PHE A 347 -0.90 3.78 11.67
N LYS A 348 -0.39 2.55 11.88
CA LYS A 348 0.03 2.04 13.18
C LYS A 348 1.37 1.31 13.06
N VAL A 349 2.36 1.70 13.84
CA VAL A 349 3.64 1.01 13.95
C VAL A 349 3.45 -0.23 14.82
N ILE A 350 3.77 -1.38 14.25
CA ILE A 350 3.88 -2.65 14.97
C ILE A 350 5.37 -2.83 15.27
N ASP A 351 5.75 -2.57 16.51
CA ASP A 351 7.11 -2.78 16.98
C ASP A 351 7.26 -4.12 17.72
N GLN A 352 8.50 -4.46 18.06
CA GLN A 352 8.79 -5.70 18.74
C GLN A 352 8.23 -5.74 20.17
N LYS A 353 8.13 -4.59 20.84
CA LYS A 353 7.56 -4.52 22.19
C LYS A 353 6.09 -4.90 22.15
N LEU A 354 5.31 -4.29 21.25
CA LEU A 354 3.91 -4.60 21.01
C LEU A 354 3.73 -6.09 20.70
N LEU A 355 4.58 -6.66 19.84
CA LEU A 355 4.54 -8.08 19.51
C LEU A 355 4.88 -8.98 20.72
N THR A 356 5.87 -8.60 21.53
CA THR A 356 6.28 -9.36 22.74
C THR A 356 5.20 -9.31 23.81
N ASP A 357 4.57 -8.15 24.01
CA ASP A 357 3.47 -7.97 24.95
C ASP A 357 2.24 -8.77 24.48
N ALA A 358 1.98 -8.81 23.17
CA ALA A 358 0.89 -9.59 22.59
C ALA A 358 1.15 -11.10 22.72
N LEU A 359 2.37 -11.56 22.42
CA LEU A 359 2.78 -12.97 22.55
C LEU A 359 2.73 -13.47 23.99
N SER A 360 3.01 -12.59 24.95
CA SER A 360 2.91 -12.91 26.38
C SER A 360 1.48 -12.83 26.93
N MET A 361 0.48 -12.54 26.07
CA MET A 361 -0.94 -12.32 26.43
C MET A 361 -1.15 -11.26 27.51
N ASN A 362 -0.15 -10.40 27.73
CA ASN A 362 -0.16 -9.39 28.79
C ASN A 362 -0.88 -8.10 28.37
N ARG A 363 -1.09 -7.85 27.07
CA ARG A 363 -1.73 -6.60 26.59
C ARG A 363 -3.18 -6.46 27.04
N TYR A 364 -3.93 -7.56 27.09
CA TYR A 364 -5.37 -7.55 27.34
C TYR A 364 -5.83 -8.51 28.44
N GLY A 365 -4.88 -9.11 29.18
CA GLY A 365 -5.18 -10.00 30.29
C GLY A 365 -5.81 -9.22 31.45
N GLY A 366 -7.10 -9.47 31.71
CA GLY A 366 -7.86 -8.83 32.80
C GLY A 366 -7.70 -9.47 34.19
N GLU A 367 -6.91 -10.52 34.38
CA GLU A 367 -7.03 -11.39 35.57
C GLU A 367 -5.98 -11.18 36.70
N LYS A 368 -5.29 -10.03 36.77
CA LYS A 368 -4.35 -9.78 37.89
C LYS A 368 -4.59 -8.52 38.73
N ARG A 369 -5.73 -7.84 38.59
CA ARG A 369 -6.00 -6.58 39.33
C ARG A 369 -7.16 -6.61 40.32
N ASN A 370 -7.71 -7.78 40.65
CA ASN A 370 -8.81 -7.86 41.63
C ASN A 370 -8.37 -7.85 43.11
N ASN A 371 -7.08 -7.65 43.44
CA ASN A 371 -6.62 -7.68 44.83
C ASN A 371 -6.12 -6.33 45.38
N GLU A 372 -6.18 -5.23 44.62
CA GLU A 372 -5.66 -3.92 45.09
C GLU A 372 -6.74 -2.83 45.22
N ASN A 373 -8.00 -3.12 44.87
CA ASN A 373 -9.09 -2.14 44.90
C ASN A 373 -9.97 -2.19 46.16
N GLU A 374 -9.63 -2.95 47.20
CA GLU A 374 -10.40 -3.01 48.45
C GLU A 374 -10.00 -1.93 49.49
N GLU A 375 -9.10 -0.98 49.18
CA GLU A 375 -8.62 0.01 50.18
C GLU A 375 -8.73 1.49 49.79
N ARG A 376 -9.56 1.88 48.81
CA ARG A 376 -9.76 3.31 48.49
C ARG A 376 -11.24 3.70 48.34
N GLU A 377 -11.96 3.66 49.45
CA GLU A 377 -13.27 4.28 49.58
C GLU A 377 -13.11 5.68 50.20
N GLU A 378 -12.67 6.70 49.44
CA GLU A 378 -12.83 8.13 49.83
C GLU A 378 -12.43 9.14 48.72
N GLU A 379 -12.64 8.83 47.44
CA GLU A 379 -12.48 9.80 46.33
C GLU A 379 -13.82 9.99 45.58
N GLY A 380 -14.10 11.21 45.11
CA GLY A 380 -15.43 11.61 44.63
C GLY A 380 -15.92 10.82 43.41
N GLU A 381 -17.25 10.70 43.26
CA GLU A 381 -17.90 9.91 42.18
C GLU A 381 -17.41 10.28 40.77
N GLU A 382 -17.13 11.57 40.51
CA GLU A 382 -16.62 12.03 39.20
C GLU A 382 -15.17 11.63 38.92
N GLU A 383 -14.31 11.58 39.94
CA GLU A 383 -12.90 11.18 39.80
C GLU A 383 -12.79 9.66 39.58
N GLN A 384 -13.63 8.88 40.27
CA GLN A 384 -13.74 7.43 40.07
C GLN A 384 -14.26 7.07 38.67
N GLU A 385 -15.24 7.82 38.14
CA GLU A 385 -15.74 7.61 36.77
C GLU A 385 -14.68 7.95 35.71
N GLN A 386 -13.92 9.05 35.89
CA GLN A 386 -12.84 9.40 34.97
C GLN A 386 -11.71 8.37 34.98
N GLU A 387 -11.27 7.93 36.17
CA GLU A 387 -10.23 6.91 36.30
C GLU A 387 -10.68 5.56 35.70
N SER A 388 -11.96 5.21 35.86
CA SER A 388 -12.58 4.03 35.24
C SER A 388 -12.55 4.09 33.71
N VAL A 389 -12.88 5.24 33.12
CA VAL A 389 -12.82 5.46 31.66
C VAL A 389 -11.39 5.43 31.15
N GLU A 390 -10.44 6.05 31.84
CA GLU A 390 -9.03 6.01 31.45
C GLU A 390 -8.45 4.59 31.51
N ASN A 391 -8.82 3.82 32.53
CA ASN A 391 -8.41 2.43 32.67
C ASN A 391 -9.02 1.54 31.59
N LEU A 392 -10.26 1.81 31.17
CA LEU A 392 -10.88 1.15 30.03
C LEU A 392 -10.16 1.51 28.72
N MET A 393 -9.84 2.79 28.50
CA MET A 393 -9.18 3.27 27.29
C MET A 393 -7.76 2.70 27.11
N LYS A 394 -7.08 2.31 28.20
CA LYS A 394 -5.78 1.61 28.14
C LYS A 394 -5.87 0.22 27.47
N GLN A 395 -7.07 -0.35 27.34
CA GLN A 395 -7.30 -1.64 26.67
C GLN A 395 -7.44 -1.52 25.14
N PHE A 396 -7.42 -0.30 24.61
CA PHE A 396 -7.55 -0.02 23.18
C PHE A 396 -6.31 0.66 22.62
N ASP A 397 -5.98 0.32 21.39
CA ASP A 397 -5.00 1.01 20.58
C ASP A 397 -5.65 2.17 19.83
N PHE A 398 -4.80 3.15 19.55
CA PHE A 398 -5.09 4.28 18.69
C PHE A 398 -4.11 4.27 17.52
N GLN A 399 -4.57 4.77 16.36
CA GLN A 399 -3.69 5.02 15.23
C GLN A 399 -2.59 6.01 15.64
N ASP A 400 -1.37 5.79 15.14
CA ASP A 400 -0.24 6.68 15.39
C ASP A 400 -0.31 7.92 14.49
N TYR A 401 -0.88 7.76 13.29
CA TYR A 401 -1.12 8.85 12.34
C TYR A 401 -2.28 8.51 11.42
N HIS A 402 -2.84 9.53 10.78
CA HIS A 402 -3.83 9.35 9.73
C HIS A 402 -3.73 10.46 8.70
N ILE A 403 -4.18 10.16 7.49
CA ILE A 403 -4.31 11.10 6.40
C ILE A 403 -5.77 11.12 5.98
N ASP A 404 -6.38 12.31 6.00
CA ASP A 404 -7.73 12.54 5.54
C ASP A 404 -7.75 12.95 4.06
N PHE A 405 -8.71 12.39 3.33
CA PHE A 405 -8.97 12.65 1.93
C PHE A 405 -10.33 13.34 1.77
N SER A 406 -10.54 13.98 0.62
CA SER A 406 -11.78 14.67 0.27
C SER A 406 -12.91 13.72 -0.16
N GLY A 407 -12.56 12.53 -0.66
CA GLY A 407 -13.48 11.54 -1.19
C GLY A 407 -13.52 10.26 -0.36
N GLN A 408 -14.44 9.37 -0.70
CA GLN A 408 -14.54 8.04 -0.12
C GLN A 408 -13.46 7.12 -0.71
N ILE A 409 -12.68 6.46 0.12
CA ILE A 409 -11.66 5.49 -0.29
C ILE A 409 -12.35 4.19 -0.69
N ASP A 410 -12.13 3.79 -1.93
CA ASP A 410 -12.63 2.52 -2.47
C ASP A 410 -11.62 1.40 -2.34
N PHE A 411 -10.34 1.74 -2.48
CA PHE A 411 -9.24 0.78 -2.52
C PHE A 411 -7.91 1.43 -2.20
N ILE A 412 -7.01 0.67 -1.57
CA ILE A 412 -5.62 1.05 -1.37
C ILE A 412 -4.68 -0.03 -1.89
N SER A 413 -3.54 0.37 -2.46
CA SER A 413 -2.54 -0.54 -3.00
C SER A 413 -1.13 -0.06 -2.68
N LEU A 414 -0.28 -0.99 -2.27
CA LEU A 414 1.12 -0.71 -1.96
C LEU A 414 1.98 -0.93 -3.22
N ALA A 415 2.87 0.01 -3.52
CA ALA A 415 3.87 -0.19 -4.55
C ALA A 415 4.79 -1.38 -4.20
N PRO A 416 5.36 -2.11 -5.19
CA PRO A 416 6.28 -3.23 -4.92
C PRO A 416 7.49 -2.86 -4.05
N ASN A 417 7.97 -1.61 -4.16
CA ASN A 417 9.08 -1.09 -3.34
C ASN A 417 8.67 -0.75 -1.89
N GLN A 418 7.37 -0.84 -1.57
CA GLN A 418 6.77 -0.54 -0.27
C GLN A 418 6.99 0.88 0.26
N LYS A 419 7.36 1.82 -0.62
CA LYS A 419 7.60 3.25 -0.27
C LYS A 419 6.43 4.16 -0.62
N THR A 420 5.51 3.68 -1.45
CA THR A 420 4.43 4.48 -2.01
C THR A 420 3.12 3.74 -1.83
N LEU A 421 2.12 4.44 -1.31
CA LEU A 421 0.75 3.95 -1.20
C LEU A 421 -0.13 4.68 -2.23
N TYR A 422 -0.89 3.92 -3.01
CA TYR A 422 -1.88 4.45 -3.93
C TYR A 422 -3.26 4.32 -3.29
N VAL A 423 -4.03 5.39 -3.34
CA VAL A 423 -5.35 5.49 -2.73
C VAL A 423 -6.34 5.87 -3.82
N SER A 424 -7.27 4.96 -4.12
CA SER A 424 -8.39 5.21 -5.03
C SER A 424 -9.53 5.85 -4.27
N LEU A 425 -10.02 6.98 -4.77
CA LEU A 425 -11.08 7.77 -4.16
C LEU A 425 -12.26 7.93 -5.10
N GLU A 426 -13.47 7.72 -4.58
CA GLU A 426 -14.72 8.17 -5.15
C GLU A 426 -15.05 9.58 -4.62
N ASN A 427 -15.24 10.54 -5.52
CA ASN A 427 -15.64 11.90 -5.21
C ASN A 427 -17.00 12.20 -5.84
N VAL A 428 -17.79 13.02 -5.14
CA VAL A 428 -19.05 13.53 -5.65
C VAL A 428 -18.80 14.87 -6.35
N ASP A 429 -19.09 14.94 -7.64
CA ASP A 429 -18.94 16.18 -8.41
C ASP A 429 -20.15 17.08 -8.14
N LEU A 430 -19.91 18.29 -7.63
CA LEU A 430 -20.96 19.29 -7.34
C LEU A 430 -20.94 20.42 -8.37
N ASN A 431 -22.12 20.93 -8.77
CA ASN A 431 -22.20 22.18 -9.55
C ASN A 431 -21.97 23.40 -8.64
N HIS A 432 -21.99 24.60 -9.24
CA HIS A 432 -21.88 25.88 -8.51
C HIS A 432 -23.00 26.12 -7.49
N GLU A 433 -24.11 25.37 -7.57
CA GLU A 433 -25.25 25.43 -6.64
C GLU A 433 -25.20 24.31 -5.58
N ASN A 434 -24.08 23.60 -5.46
CA ASN A 434 -23.86 22.43 -4.59
C ASN A 434 -24.78 21.23 -4.87
N GLU A 435 -25.34 21.13 -6.07
CA GLU A 435 -26.10 19.96 -6.50
C GLU A 435 -25.17 18.92 -7.13
N GLN A 436 -25.45 17.64 -6.85
CA GLN A 436 -24.68 16.53 -7.39
C GLN A 436 -24.87 16.40 -8.90
N THR A 437 -23.76 16.58 -9.64
CA THR A 437 -23.70 16.47 -11.10
C THR A 437 -23.14 15.13 -11.58
N GLY A 438 -22.39 14.43 -10.73
CA GLY A 438 -21.75 13.19 -11.10
C GLY A 438 -20.91 12.58 -9.98
N ILE A 439 -20.21 11.51 -10.34
CA ILE A 439 -19.21 10.85 -9.49
C ILE A 439 -17.93 10.81 -10.30
N SER A 440 -16.83 11.30 -9.72
CA SER A 440 -15.49 11.23 -10.29
C SER A 440 -14.61 10.33 -9.44
N HIS A 441 -13.65 9.64 -10.06
CA HIS A 441 -12.68 8.84 -9.31
C HIS A 441 -11.28 9.43 -9.49
N GLU A 442 -10.51 9.49 -8.41
CA GLU A 442 -9.15 10.02 -8.39
C GLU A 442 -8.22 9.04 -7.72
N ILE A 443 -6.99 8.93 -8.22
CA ILE A 443 -5.93 8.18 -7.55
C ILE A 443 -4.98 9.19 -6.90
N LYS A 444 -4.92 9.15 -5.57
CA LYS A 444 -3.92 9.88 -4.79
C LYS A 444 -2.72 9.00 -4.50
N ILE A 445 -1.57 9.64 -4.40
CA ILE A 445 -0.30 8.99 -4.10
C ILE A 445 0.15 9.50 -2.74
N VAL A 446 0.51 8.60 -1.84
CA VAL A 446 1.08 8.91 -0.52
C VAL A 446 2.51 8.41 -0.49
N ASP A 447 3.45 9.32 -0.24
CA ASP A 447 4.85 9.01 0.02
C ASP A 447 4.96 8.53 1.47
N LEU A 448 5.26 7.24 1.68
CA LEU A 448 5.36 6.65 3.02
C LEU A 448 6.68 6.99 3.73
N GLU A 449 7.69 7.49 3.01
CA GLU A 449 8.91 8.00 3.64
C GLU A 449 8.66 9.38 4.24
N LYS A 450 7.91 10.23 3.54
CA LYS A 450 7.59 11.58 4.00
C LYS A 450 6.27 11.68 4.78
N MET A 451 5.42 10.66 4.69
CA MET A 451 4.05 10.61 5.21
C MET A 451 3.18 11.78 4.73
N ILE A 452 3.32 12.16 3.45
CA ILE A 452 2.56 13.25 2.81
C ILE A 452 1.82 12.75 1.57
N ILE A 453 0.68 13.38 1.28
CA ILE A 453 0.01 13.22 0.00
C ILE A 453 0.83 13.97 -1.05
N ASP A 454 1.17 13.30 -2.14
CA ASP A 454 1.73 13.94 -3.32
C ASP A 454 0.71 14.97 -3.84
N PRO A 455 1.09 16.26 -3.99
CA PRO A 455 0.17 17.30 -4.47
C PRO A 455 -0.42 16.98 -5.85
N ILE A 456 0.24 16.10 -6.61
CA ILE A 456 -0.11 15.77 -7.98
C ILE A 456 -0.82 14.40 -8.00
N GLY A 457 -2.16 14.45 -7.97
CA GLY A 457 -3.00 13.26 -8.13
C GLY A 457 -3.12 12.83 -9.60
N ILE A 458 -3.35 11.55 -9.83
CA ILE A 458 -3.72 11.03 -11.14
C ILE A 458 -5.24 11.13 -11.25
N ARG A 459 -5.72 11.97 -12.17
CA ARG A 459 -7.15 12.24 -12.37
C ARG A 459 -7.65 11.60 -13.66
N GLY A 460 -8.81 10.95 -13.58
CA GLY A 460 -9.56 10.48 -14.74
C GLY A 460 -11.06 10.44 -14.43
N ARG A 461 -11.93 10.71 -15.41
CA ARG A 461 -13.36 10.41 -15.24
C ARG A 461 -13.53 8.92 -15.36
N MET A 462 -13.61 8.30 -14.19
CA MET A 462 -13.42 6.90 -13.98
C MET A 462 -14.66 6.40 -13.23
N LYS A 463 -15.29 5.31 -13.68
CA LYS A 463 -16.44 4.70 -13.00
C LYS A 463 -16.16 3.21 -12.83
N PRO A 464 -15.67 2.77 -11.67
CA PRO A 464 -15.44 1.36 -11.38
C PRO A 464 -16.75 0.60 -11.29
N LEU A 465 -16.69 -0.68 -11.62
CA LEU A 465 -17.75 -1.65 -11.31
C LEU A 465 -17.39 -2.52 -10.09
N GLN A 466 -16.11 -2.54 -9.67
CA GLN A 466 -15.58 -3.42 -8.61
C GLN A 466 -14.43 -2.80 -7.80
N ARG A 467 -14.07 -3.45 -6.67
CA ARG A 467 -13.19 -2.96 -5.58
C ARG A 467 -11.67 -2.98 -5.83
N HIS A 468 -11.16 -3.26 -7.03
CA HIS A 468 -9.71 -3.41 -7.27
C HIS A 468 -9.24 -2.59 -8.45
N TYR A 469 -9.09 -1.29 -8.21
CA TYR A 469 -9.04 -0.27 -9.25
C TYR A 469 -7.65 0.05 -9.78
N VAL A 470 -6.62 -0.17 -8.96
CA VAL A 470 -5.26 0.30 -9.22
C VAL A 470 -4.29 -0.84 -9.01
N THR A 471 -3.45 -1.09 -10.01
CA THR A 471 -2.32 -2.01 -9.95
C THR A 471 -1.05 -1.27 -10.35
N THR A 472 0.08 -1.61 -9.72
CA THR A 472 1.35 -0.91 -9.97
C THR A 472 2.49 -1.89 -10.03
N ASN A 473 3.52 -1.54 -10.80
CA ASN A 473 4.79 -2.22 -10.78
C ASN A 473 5.92 -1.23 -10.48
N ASN A 474 7.16 -1.57 -10.81
CA ASN A 474 8.29 -0.68 -10.57
C ASN A 474 8.21 0.65 -11.34
N ASN A 475 7.60 0.67 -12.53
CA ASN A 475 7.67 1.79 -13.47
C ASN A 475 6.31 2.36 -13.87
N LEU A 476 5.25 1.56 -13.77
CA LEU A 476 3.94 1.86 -14.32
C LEU A 476 2.85 1.78 -13.25
N ILE A 477 1.83 2.58 -13.46
CA ILE A 477 0.57 2.55 -12.74
C ILE A 477 -0.50 2.25 -13.78
N ALA A 478 -1.34 1.24 -13.53
CA ALA A 478 -2.48 0.93 -14.38
C ALA A 478 -3.77 0.97 -13.57
N SER A 479 -4.82 1.45 -14.23
CA SER A 479 -6.17 1.50 -13.70
C SER A 479 -7.17 1.51 -14.84
N PHE A 480 -8.45 1.28 -14.58
CA PHE A 480 -9.43 1.06 -15.66
C PHE A 480 -10.80 1.64 -15.38
N THR A 481 -11.47 2.16 -16.39
CA THR A 481 -12.91 2.43 -16.38
C THR A 481 -13.67 1.22 -16.90
N SER A 482 -15.00 1.26 -16.80
CA SER A 482 -15.94 0.23 -17.29
C SER A 482 -15.36 -0.70 -18.35
N ASN A 483 -14.89 -0.18 -19.48
CA ASN A 483 -14.34 -0.96 -20.59
C ASN A 483 -13.08 -0.33 -21.20
N LYS A 484 -12.32 0.44 -20.43
CA LYS A 484 -11.09 1.08 -20.92
C LYS A 484 -10.04 1.13 -19.83
N PHE A 485 -8.85 0.63 -20.07
CA PHE A 485 -7.74 0.80 -19.13
C PHE A 485 -6.83 1.95 -19.54
N HIS A 486 -6.12 2.48 -18.54
CA HIS A 486 -5.26 3.64 -18.58
C HIS A 486 -3.96 3.29 -17.87
N ILE A 487 -2.84 3.67 -18.48
CA ILE A 487 -1.51 3.43 -17.96
C ILE A 487 -0.79 4.77 -17.82
N TRP A 488 -0.11 4.96 -16.69
CA TRP A 488 0.74 6.12 -16.42
C TRP A 488 2.15 5.67 -16.05
N SER A 489 3.11 6.57 -16.24
CA SER A 489 4.43 6.40 -15.65
C SER A 489 4.33 6.71 -14.16
N LYS A 490 5.02 5.92 -13.34
CA LYS A 490 5.19 6.23 -11.91
C LYS A 490 6.08 7.46 -11.70
N GLY A 491 7.12 7.62 -12.52
CA GLY A 491 8.13 8.67 -12.36
C GLY A 491 7.88 9.92 -13.20
N HIS A 492 7.28 9.78 -14.39
CA HIS A 492 6.93 10.91 -15.23
C HIS A 492 5.46 11.27 -15.02
N ARG A 493 5.26 12.20 -14.10
CA ARG A 493 3.95 12.74 -13.75
C ARG A 493 3.35 13.42 -14.99
N GLY A 494 2.11 13.11 -15.34
CA GLY A 494 1.52 13.68 -16.56
C GLY A 494 0.31 12.95 -17.11
N PRO A 495 -0.01 13.18 -18.41
CA PRO A 495 -1.13 12.53 -19.07
C PRO A 495 -0.92 11.01 -19.16
N THR A 496 -2.01 10.30 -19.40
CA THR A 496 -1.98 8.85 -19.59
C THR A 496 -1.05 8.46 -20.75
N LEU A 497 -0.07 7.59 -20.47
CA LEU A 497 0.88 7.04 -21.44
C LEU A 497 0.20 6.21 -22.54
N SER A 498 -0.83 5.46 -22.16
CA SER A 498 -1.63 4.64 -23.06
C SER A 498 -3.02 4.43 -22.50
N SER A 499 -4.01 4.45 -23.38
CA SER A 499 -5.38 4.14 -23.01
C SER A 499 -6.02 3.26 -24.07
N ILE A 500 -6.47 2.08 -23.66
CA ILE A 500 -6.93 1.03 -24.57
C ILE A 500 -8.34 0.62 -24.20
N GLN A 501 -9.20 0.61 -25.21
CA GLN A 501 -10.59 0.24 -25.11
C GLN A 501 -10.74 -1.28 -25.27
N THR A 502 -11.42 -1.92 -24.32
CA THR A 502 -11.79 -3.34 -24.40
C THR A 502 -13.24 -3.47 -24.90
N PRO A 503 -13.57 -4.59 -25.55
CA PRO A 503 -14.94 -4.84 -26.04
C PRO A 503 -15.93 -5.10 -24.90
N SER A 504 -15.44 -5.73 -23.83
CA SER A 504 -16.19 -6.12 -22.63
C SER A 504 -15.83 -5.24 -21.45
N SER A 505 -16.70 -5.25 -20.44
CA SER A 505 -16.44 -4.57 -19.18
C SER A 505 -15.27 -5.23 -18.43
N ILE A 506 -14.31 -4.42 -18.00
CA ILE A 506 -13.15 -4.83 -17.23
C ILE A 506 -13.59 -5.06 -15.78
N MET A 507 -13.15 -6.18 -15.23
CA MET A 507 -13.43 -6.58 -13.84
C MET A 507 -12.23 -6.28 -12.95
N CYS A 508 -11.02 -6.56 -13.42
CA CYS A 508 -9.77 -6.32 -12.72
C CYS A 508 -8.60 -6.19 -13.71
N THR A 509 -7.51 -5.58 -13.24
CA THR A 509 -6.24 -5.52 -13.95
C THR A 509 -5.08 -5.84 -13.02
N ALA A 510 -4.06 -6.54 -13.51
CA ALA A 510 -2.83 -6.80 -12.76
C ALA A 510 -1.59 -6.52 -13.62
N LEU A 511 -0.70 -5.66 -13.13
CA LEU A 511 0.62 -5.44 -13.74
C LEU A 511 1.62 -6.47 -13.21
N HIS A 512 2.38 -7.05 -14.12
CA HIS A 512 3.51 -7.89 -13.76
C HIS A 512 4.57 -7.03 -13.03
N PRO A 513 5.15 -7.53 -11.93
CA PRO A 513 6.09 -6.76 -11.10
C PRO A 513 7.32 -6.27 -11.89
N ASN A 514 7.80 -7.09 -12.83
CA ASN A 514 9.04 -6.83 -13.58
C ASN A 514 8.90 -6.57 -15.10
N THR A 515 8.02 -7.26 -15.84
CA THR A 515 8.05 -7.28 -17.33
C THR A 515 7.06 -6.33 -18.02
N ASN A 516 6.45 -5.39 -17.27
CA ASN A 516 5.41 -4.46 -17.76
C ASN A 516 4.23 -5.14 -18.48
N THR A 517 4.10 -6.46 -18.42
CA THR A 517 2.93 -7.21 -18.89
C THR A 517 1.71 -6.84 -18.03
N LEU A 518 0.55 -6.69 -18.67
CA LEU A 518 -0.72 -6.34 -18.03
C LEU A 518 -1.76 -7.43 -18.32
N LEU A 519 -2.33 -7.99 -17.26
CA LEU A 519 -3.53 -8.84 -17.33
C LEU A 519 -4.77 -7.96 -17.20
N VAL A 520 -5.78 -8.26 -18.01
CA VAL A 520 -7.08 -7.60 -17.98
C VAL A 520 -8.17 -8.67 -17.98
N THR A 521 -8.91 -8.78 -16.88
CA THR A 521 -10.05 -9.72 -16.78
C THR A 521 -11.32 -9.04 -17.27
N SER A 522 -12.10 -9.74 -18.09
CA SER A 522 -13.38 -9.24 -18.57
C SER A 522 -14.32 -10.37 -18.96
N GLY A 523 -15.53 -10.40 -18.40
CA GLY A 523 -16.45 -11.53 -18.62
C GLY A 523 -15.77 -12.86 -18.31
N THR A 524 -15.79 -13.80 -19.24
CA THR A 524 -15.22 -15.15 -19.11
C THR A 524 -13.79 -15.26 -19.68
N LYS A 525 -13.02 -14.17 -19.74
CA LYS A 525 -11.68 -14.19 -20.34
C LYS A 525 -10.67 -13.30 -19.62
N VAL A 526 -9.39 -13.61 -19.84
CA VAL A 526 -8.24 -12.82 -19.44
C VAL A 526 -7.40 -12.46 -20.66
N ASP A 527 -7.32 -11.17 -20.96
CA ASP A 527 -6.51 -10.62 -22.04
C ASP A 527 -5.12 -10.24 -21.51
N ILE A 528 -4.06 -10.67 -22.21
CA ILE A 528 -2.66 -10.41 -21.83
C ILE A 528 -2.04 -9.40 -22.78
N TYR A 529 -1.71 -8.22 -22.26
CA TYR A 529 -1.06 -7.15 -22.99
C TYR A 529 0.43 -7.11 -22.64
N THR A 530 1.28 -7.13 -23.66
CA THR A 530 2.74 -6.97 -23.51
C THR A 530 3.20 -5.66 -24.14
N PRO A 531 4.38 -5.15 -23.74
CA PRO A 531 5.07 -4.05 -24.40
C PRO A 531 4.96 -4.00 -25.93
#